data_AF-A0A011NDN8-F1
#
_entry.id   AF-A0A011NDN8-F1
#
_cell.length_a   1.000
_cell.length_b   1.000
_cell.length_c   1.000
_cell.angle_alpha   90.00
_cell.angle_beta   90.00
_cell.angle_gamma   90.00
#
_symmetry.space_group_name_H-M   'P 1'
#
loop_
_entity.id
_entity.type
_entity.pdbx_description
1 polymer ?
#
loop_
_entity_poly.entity_id
_entity_poly.type
_entity_poly.pdbx_seq_one_letter_code
_entity_poly.pdbx_strand_id
1 'polypeptide(L)'
;MHDIPVRESCSSYKPWHDKRTGQTYLRPTAGKCLHFYFYFIDPELGLVYLRVPTWYPFRLQFYCNGHRWLAPLLTAAGIDYAMADNALVRIGDWARVQDLADCLSPDVLHRILDRYAITCCPVIDVFGQTYRWSLMQVECSTDVAFRSEAIMKPLYNAISREAILSVKVEHVMNLLVGQMSTQLTQELDGRLSPRIDGTCIKHRLGKNSVMCCVSRRRPTMCPFLPISKFQSNLLT
;
A
#
# COMPACT_ATOMS: atom_id res chain seq x y z
N MET A 1 -4.21 -20.54 -10.54
CA MET A 1 -4.08 -20.10 -9.13
C MET A 1 -2.98 -20.96 -8.55
N HIS A 2 -1.91 -20.33 -8.04
CA HIS A 2 -0.82 -21.05 -7.37
C HIS A 2 -0.92 -20.80 -5.87
N ASP A 3 -0.81 -21.86 -5.06
CA ASP A 3 -0.81 -21.79 -3.61
C ASP A 3 0.56 -22.15 -3.03
N ILE A 4 1.07 -21.30 -2.13
CA ILE A 4 2.33 -21.53 -1.42
C ILE A 4 2.05 -21.48 0.08
N PRO A 5 2.26 -22.59 0.83
CA PRO A 5 2.16 -22.59 2.28
C PRO A 5 3.45 -22.05 2.92
N VAL A 6 3.32 -21.06 3.80
CA VAL A 6 4.44 -20.45 4.53
C VAL A 6 4.12 -20.42 6.03
N ARG A 7 5.08 -20.77 6.87
CA ARG A 7 4.95 -20.67 8.34
C ARG A 7 5.37 -19.29 8.81
N GLU A 8 4.42 -18.51 9.32
CA GLU A 8 4.66 -17.13 9.76
C GLU A 8 4.04 -16.86 11.12
N SER A 9 4.39 -15.71 11.71
CA SER A 9 3.80 -15.25 12.96
C SER A 9 2.32 -14.89 12.76
N CYS A 10 1.48 -15.33 13.69
CA CYS A 10 0.05 -15.02 13.71
C CYS A 10 -0.38 -14.53 15.08
N SER A 11 -1.33 -13.58 15.12
CA SER A 11 -2.01 -13.19 16.34
C SER A 11 -2.81 -14.37 16.88
N SER A 12 -2.70 -14.62 18.17
CA SER A 12 -3.44 -15.65 18.89
C SER A 12 -3.92 -15.10 20.23
N TYR A 13 -4.73 -15.87 20.94
CA TYR A 13 -5.28 -15.49 22.24
C TYR A 13 -5.15 -16.65 23.20
N LYS A 14 -4.87 -16.33 24.47
CA LYS A 14 -4.93 -17.30 25.57
C LYS A 14 -6.02 -16.91 26.56
N PRO A 15 -6.74 -17.87 27.15
CA PRO A 15 -7.65 -17.58 28.25
C PRO A 15 -6.88 -16.97 29.42
N TRP A 16 -7.46 -15.96 30.05
CA TRP A 16 -6.90 -15.31 31.22
C TRP A 16 -8.01 -15.00 32.23
N HIS A 17 -7.68 -15.13 33.51
CA HIS A 17 -8.57 -14.80 34.61
C HIS A 17 -7.81 -13.92 35.60
N ASP A 18 -8.32 -12.72 35.82
CA ASP A 18 -7.78 -11.80 36.81
C ASP A 18 -8.43 -12.08 38.18
N LYS A 19 -7.67 -12.71 39.07
CA LYS A 19 -8.13 -13.08 40.41
C LYS A 19 -8.52 -11.89 41.29
N ARG A 20 -8.00 -10.69 41.01
CA ARG A 20 -8.30 -9.49 41.81
C ARG A 20 -9.61 -8.84 41.41
N THR A 21 -9.90 -8.80 40.12
CA THR A 21 -11.14 -8.19 39.58
C THR A 21 -12.25 -9.22 39.34
N GLY A 22 -11.93 -10.52 39.37
CA GLY A 22 -12.85 -11.61 39.06
C GLY A 22 -13.18 -11.73 37.56
N GLN A 23 -12.53 -10.96 36.69
CA GLN A 23 -12.85 -10.92 35.27
C GLN A 23 -12.09 -11.97 34.46
N THR A 24 -12.81 -12.63 33.54
CA THR A 24 -12.24 -13.57 32.57
C THR A 24 -12.25 -12.94 31.19
N TYR A 25 -11.10 -12.94 30.51
CA TYR A 25 -10.97 -12.37 29.16
C TYR A 25 -9.88 -13.09 28.37
N LEU A 26 -9.89 -12.85 27.05
CA LEU A 26 -8.83 -13.32 26.16
C LEU A 26 -7.66 -12.35 26.17
N ARG A 27 -6.45 -12.85 26.44
CA ARG A 27 -5.23 -12.05 26.38
C ARG A 27 -4.50 -12.29 25.05
N PRO A 28 -4.16 -11.23 24.29
CA PRO A 28 -3.39 -11.37 23.07
C PRO A 28 -2.05 -12.06 23.32
N THR A 29 -1.65 -12.93 22.39
CA THR A 29 -0.35 -13.59 22.37
C THR A 29 0.10 -13.79 20.93
N ALA A 30 1.38 -14.13 20.73
CA ALA A 30 1.93 -14.42 19.41
C ALA A 30 2.09 -15.93 19.25
N GLY A 31 1.70 -16.46 18.10
CA GLY A 31 1.93 -17.84 17.70
C GLY A 31 2.53 -17.91 16.30
N LYS A 32 2.65 -19.13 15.77
CA LYS A 32 3.00 -19.36 14.37
C LYS A 32 1.96 -20.29 13.74
N CYS A 33 1.40 -19.90 12.61
CA CYS A 33 0.46 -20.72 11.85
C CYS A 33 0.91 -20.83 10.40
N LEU A 34 0.28 -21.73 9.65
CA LEU A 34 0.45 -21.79 8.20
C LEU A 34 -0.38 -20.68 7.55
N HIS A 35 0.20 -19.99 6.58
CA HIS A 35 -0.44 -19.02 5.72
C HIS A 35 -0.37 -19.54 4.29
N PHE A 36 -1.52 -19.61 3.62
CA PHE A 36 -1.61 -19.91 2.20
C PHE A 36 -1.61 -18.61 1.41
N TYR A 37 -0.67 -18.48 0.47
CA TYR A 37 -0.64 -17.36 -0.47
C TYR A 37 -1.21 -17.81 -1.80
N PHE A 38 -2.32 -17.22 -2.21
CA PHE A 38 -2.94 -17.44 -3.50
C PHE A 38 -2.54 -16.34 -4.46
N TYR A 39 -1.81 -16.67 -5.52
CA TYR A 39 -1.46 -15.74 -6.60
C TYR A 39 -2.31 -16.01 -7.84
N PHE A 40 -2.93 -14.96 -8.39
CA PHE A 40 -3.78 -15.06 -9.57
C PHE A 40 -3.94 -13.70 -10.28
N ILE A 41 -4.50 -13.74 -11.48
CA ILE A 41 -4.86 -12.55 -12.26
C ILE A 41 -6.35 -12.29 -12.05
N ASP A 42 -6.68 -11.20 -11.37
CA ASP A 42 -8.03 -10.66 -11.30
C ASP A 42 -8.34 -9.88 -12.60
N PRO A 43 -9.55 -10.00 -13.17
CA PRO A 43 -9.92 -9.30 -14.40
C PRO A 43 -9.87 -7.77 -14.33
N GLU A 44 -10.10 -7.19 -13.15
CA GLU A 44 -10.13 -5.74 -12.92
C GLU A 44 -8.78 -5.22 -12.38
N LEU A 45 -8.15 -5.93 -11.44
CA LEU A 45 -6.95 -5.49 -10.73
C LEU A 45 -5.63 -6.03 -11.30
N GLY A 46 -5.70 -7.01 -12.20
CA GLY A 46 -4.52 -7.70 -12.73
C GLY A 46 -3.89 -8.64 -11.70
N LEU A 47 -2.55 -8.63 -11.59
CA LEU A 47 -1.84 -9.55 -10.69
C LEU A 47 -2.10 -9.16 -9.22
N VAL A 48 -2.67 -10.09 -8.46
CA VAL A 48 -3.01 -9.92 -7.04
C VAL A 48 -2.56 -11.12 -6.22
N TYR A 49 -2.52 -10.95 -4.89
CA TYR A 49 -2.45 -12.09 -3.99
C TYR A 49 -3.41 -11.96 -2.81
N LEU A 50 -3.87 -13.11 -2.32
CA LEU A 50 -4.59 -13.24 -1.06
C LEU A 50 -3.84 -14.18 -0.13
N ARG A 51 -3.55 -13.72 1.09
CA ARG A 51 -2.94 -14.49 2.17
C ARG A 51 -4.02 -14.91 3.16
N VAL A 52 -4.16 -16.22 3.35
CA VAL A 52 -5.16 -16.85 4.23
C VAL A 52 -4.44 -17.61 5.35
N PRO A 53 -4.56 -17.18 6.63
CA PRO A 53 -4.05 -17.95 7.75
C PRO A 53 -4.91 -19.18 8.03
N THR A 54 -4.31 -20.19 8.64
CA THR A 54 -5.00 -21.42 9.09
C THR A 54 -5.67 -21.29 10.45
N TRP A 55 -5.36 -20.24 11.21
CA TRP A 55 -5.91 -20.02 12.54
C TRP A 55 -7.05 -19.00 12.51
N TYR A 56 -8.14 -19.33 13.23
CA TYR A 56 -9.20 -18.38 13.57
C TYR A 56 -8.60 -17.16 14.28
N PRO A 57 -8.99 -15.90 13.95
CA PRO A 57 -10.15 -15.50 13.15
C PRO A 57 -9.88 -15.32 11.64
N PHE A 58 -8.94 -16.08 11.07
CA PHE A 58 -8.68 -16.10 9.62
C PHE A 58 -8.41 -14.73 9.01
N ARG A 59 -7.57 -13.90 9.67
CA ARG A 59 -7.27 -12.53 9.24
C ARG A 59 -6.64 -12.51 7.85
N LEU A 60 -7.46 -12.18 6.85
CA LEU A 60 -7.07 -12.09 5.46
C LEU A 60 -6.17 -10.87 5.22
N GLN A 61 -5.24 -11.02 4.27
CA GLN A 61 -4.44 -9.92 3.75
C GLN A 61 -4.43 -10.02 2.23
N PHE A 62 -4.85 -8.94 1.58
CA PHE A 62 -4.93 -8.85 0.13
C PHE A 62 -3.98 -7.79 -0.40
N TYR A 63 -3.45 -8.02 -1.60
CA TYR A 63 -2.60 -7.09 -2.32
C TYR A 63 -3.07 -6.91 -3.75
N CYS A 64 -3.10 -5.65 -4.19
CA CYS A 64 -3.29 -5.25 -5.58
C CYS A 64 -2.41 -4.06 -5.93
N ASN A 65 -2.26 -3.80 -7.23
CA ASN A 65 -1.46 -2.70 -7.76
C ASN A 65 -2.34 -1.74 -8.57
N GLY A 66 -2.36 -0.45 -8.19
CA GLY A 66 -3.19 0.57 -8.85
C GLY A 66 -2.86 0.77 -10.34
N HIS A 67 -1.62 0.57 -10.78
CA HIS A 67 -1.25 0.74 -12.20
C HIS A 67 -1.77 -0.40 -13.06
N ARG A 68 -1.81 -1.62 -12.50
CA ARG A 68 -2.37 -2.78 -13.18
C ARG A 68 -3.89 -2.65 -13.32
N TRP A 69 -4.55 -2.05 -12.32
CA TRP A 69 -5.96 -1.67 -12.41
C TRP A 69 -6.22 -0.56 -13.45
N LEU A 70 -5.35 0.44 -13.52
CA LEU A 70 -5.53 1.58 -14.43
C LEU A 70 -5.25 1.22 -15.90
N ALA A 71 -4.30 0.33 -16.18
CA ALA A 71 -3.85 0.03 -17.55
C ALA A 71 -4.98 -0.39 -18.52
N PRO A 72 -5.93 -1.28 -18.15
CA PRO A 72 -7.11 -1.56 -18.99
C PRO A 72 -7.98 -0.32 -19.26
N LEU A 73 -8.13 0.58 -18.27
CA LEU A 73 -8.88 1.82 -18.43
C LEU A 73 -8.20 2.77 -19.42
N LEU A 74 -6.87 2.84 -19.42
CA LEU A 74 -6.11 3.62 -20.41
C LEU A 74 -6.31 3.06 -21.82
N THR A 75 -6.28 1.73 -21.95
CA THR A 75 -6.53 1.04 -23.22
C THR A 75 -7.93 1.35 -23.74
N ALA A 76 -8.95 1.22 -22.88
CA ALA A 76 -10.33 1.52 -23.24
C ALA A 76 -10.56 2.99 -23.59
N ALA A 77 -9.82 3.90 -22.95
CA ALA A 77 -9.85 5.34 -23.24
C ALA A 77 -9.03 5.75 -24.48
N GLY A 78 -8.31 4.82 -25.12
CA GLY A 78 -7.47 5.11 -26.28
C GLY A 78 -6.22 5.94 -25.96
N ILE A 79 -5.76 5.93 -24.72
CA ILE A 79 -4.58 6.70 -24.27
C ILE A 79 -3.33 5.84 -24.50
N ASP A 80 -2.36 6.34 -25.27
CA ASP A 80 -1.06 5.64 -25.41
C ASP A 80 -0.36 5.56 -24.06
N TYR A 81 0.12 4.38 -23.71
CA TYR A 81 0.92 4.18 -22.51
C TYR A 81 1.92 3.04 -22.69
N ALA A 82 2.92 3.00 -21.82
CA ALA A 82 3.82 1.87 -21.69
C ALA A 82 3.99 1.48 -20.24
N MET A 83 4.10 0.18 -19.98
CA MET A 83 4.40 -0.38 -18.68
C MET A 83 5.84 -0.92 -18.66
N ALA A 84 6.52 -0.78 -17.53
CA ALA A 84 7.72 -1.52 -17.19
C ALA A 84 7.55 -2.11 -15.80
N ASP A 85 7.54 -3.44 -15.70
CA ASP A 85 7.16 -4.17 -14.49
C ASP A 85 5.80 -3.67 -13.94
N ASN A 86 5.83 -3.02 -12.78
CA ASN A 86 4.67 -2.49 -12.08
C ASN A 86 4.51 -0.98 -12.25
N ALA A 87 5.19 -0.32 -13.19
CA ALA A 87 5.18 1.13 -13.35
C ALA A 87 4.70 1.58 -14.74
N LEU A 88 3.94 2.68 -14.78
CA LEU A 88 3.62 3.40 -16.01
C LEU A 88 4.83 4.25 -16.40
N VAL A 89 5.39 4.01 -17.59
CA VAL A 89 6.62 4.68 -18.05
C VAL A 89 6.50 5.60 -19.25
N ARG A 90 5.34 5.58 -19.87
CA ARG A 90 4.94 6.56 -20.89
C ARG A 90 3.44 6.73 -20.79
N ILE A 91 2.98 7.96 -20.93
CA ILE A 91 1.56 8.31 -20.94
C ILE A 91 1.36 9.41 -21.97
N GLY A 92 0.35 9.25 -22.82
CA GLY A 92 0.01 10.21 -23.87
C GLY A 92 -0.79 11.42 -23.36
N ASP A 93 -1.59 11.24 -22.30
CA ASP A 93 -2.44 12.28 -21.73
C ASP A 93 -2.49 12.19 -20.20
N TRP A 94 -1.67 12.99 -19.52
CA TRP A 94 -1.53 12.95 -18.06
C TRP A 94 -2.79 13.39 -17.32
N ALA A 95 -3.50 14.40 -17.83
CA ALA A 95 -4.69 14.92 -17.17
C ALA A 95 -5.78 13.85 -17.16
N ARG A 96 -6.01 13.23 -18.32
CA ARG A 96 -7.02 12.19 -18.45
C ARG A 96 -6.67 10.92 -17.68
N VAL A 97 -5.38 10.59 -17.56
CA VAL A 97 -4.95 9.50 -16.66
C VAL A 97 -5.27 9.79 -15.20
N GLN A 98 -5.05 11.02 -14.74
CA GLN A 98 -5.37 11.41 -13.38
C GLN A 98 -6.89 11.32 -13.14
N ASP A 99 -7.71 11.80 -14.07
CA ASP A 99 -9.18 11.69 -13.97
C ASP A 99 -9.64 10.23 -13.85
N LEU A 100 -9.06 9.33 -14.64
CA LEU A 100 -9.34 7.89 -14.58
C LEU A 100 -8.87 7.27 -13.27
N ALA A 101 -7.68 7.62 -12.79
CA ALA A 101 -7.18 7.15 -11.51
C ALA A 101 -8.05 7.62 -10.34
N ASP A 102 -8.57 8.84 -10.46
CA ASP A 102 -9.47 9.42 -9.48
C ASP A 102 -10.84 8.73 -9.42
N CYS A 103 -11.19 7.92 -10.40
CA CYS A 103 -12.40 7.11 -10.35
C CYS A 103 -12.28 5.85 -9.47
N LEU A 104 -11.10 5.50 -8.96
CA LEU A 104 -10.97 4.35 -8.05
C LEU A 104 -11.72 4.61 -6.74
N SER A 105 -12.76 3.82 -6.49
CA SER A 105 -13.55 3.90 -5.25
C SER A 105 -13.25 2.71 -4.32
N PRO A 106 -13.30 2.92 -2.99
CA PRO A 106 -13.22 1.84 -2.01
C PRO A 106 -14.27 0.75 -2.19
N ASP A 107 -15.47 1.10 -2.68
CA ASP A 107 -16.58 0.16 -2.87
C ASP A 107 -16.27 -0.90 -3.93
N VAL A 108 -15.58 -0.51 -5.01
CA VAL A 108 -15.10 -1.44 -6.04
C VAL A 108 -14.13 -2.44 -5.42
N LEU A 109 -13.21 -1.95 -4.58
CA LEU A 109 -12.24 -2.81 -3.91
C LEU A 109 -12.92 -3.75 -2.92
N HIS A 110 -13.82 -3.26 -2.05
CA HIS A 110 -14.56 -4.09 -1.11
C HIS A 110 -15.32 -5.21 -1.81
N ARG A 111 -16.04 -4.92 -2.92
CA ARG A 111 -16.74 -5.94 -3.71
C ARG A 111 -15.81 -7.06 -4.17
N ILE A 112 -14.62 -6.71 -4.67
CA ILE A 112 -13.64 -7.69 -5.14
C ILE A 112 -13.08 -8.50 -3.96
N LEU A 113 -12.77 -7.83 -2.85
CA LEU A 113 -12.26 -8.45 -1.64
C LEU A 113 -13.26 -9.42 -1.01
N ASP A 114 -14.53 -9.05 -0.92
CA ASP A 114 -15.61 -9.89 -0.38
C ASP A 114 -15.81 -11.14 -1.23
N ARG A 115 -15.81 -10.99 -2.58
CA ARG A 115 -15.84 -12.13 -3.51
C ARG A 115 -14.72 -13.12 -3.22
N TYR A 116 -13.50 -12.63 -3.02
CA TYR A 116 -12.35 -13.50 -2.74
C TYR A 116 -12.34 -14.07 -1.33
N ALA A 117 -12.87 -13.34 -0.34
CA ALA A 117 -13.04 -13.88 1.01
C ALA A 117 -13.98 -15.09 1.02
N ILE A 118 -15.12 -15.00 0.34
CA ILE A 118 -16.07 -16.13 0.22
C ILE A 118 -15.43 -17.30 -0.52
N THR A 119 -14.72 -17.02 -1.62
CA THR A 119 -14.13 -18.07 -2.47
C THR A 119 -12.96 -18.79 -1.79
N CYS A 120 -12.09 -18.06 -1.10
CA CYS A 120 -10.83 -18.59 -0.56
C CYS A 120 -10.89 -18.89 0.94
N CYS A 121 -11.89 -18.38 1.67
CA CYS A 121 -12.08 -18.63 3.10
C CYS A 121 -13.57 -18.84 3.45
N PRO A 122 -14.25 -19.83 2.83
CA PRO A 122 -15.68 -20.07 3.06
C PRO A 122 -16.00 -20.49 4.50
N VAL A 123 -15.00 -20.95 5.25
CA VAL A 123 -15.15 -21.36 6.66
C VAL A 123 -15.61 -20.22 7.56
N ILE A 124 -15.47 -18.95 7.14
CA ILE A 124 -15.94 -17.79 7.90
C ILE A 124 -17.47 -17.82 8.13
N ASP A 125 -18.22 -18.41 7.19
CA ASP A 125 -19.68 -18.53 7.27
C ASP A 125 -20.12 -19.43 8.42
N VAL A 126 -19.31 -20.45 8.76
CA VAL A 126 -19.56 -21.35 9.92
C VAL A 126 -19.57 -20.57 11.24
N PHE A 127 -18.80 -19.47 11.31
CA PHE A 127 -18.72 -18.63 12.49
C PHE A 127 -19.70 -17.44 12.47
N GLY A 128 -20.48 -17.28 11.39
CA GLY A 128 -21.43 -16.17 11.21
C GLY A 128 -20.74 -14.80 11.26
N GLN A 129 -19.50 -14.70 10.77
CA GLN A 129 -18.72 -13.47 10.78
C GLN A 129 -18.58 -12.90 9.38
N THR A 130 -18.42 -11.57 9.30
CA THR A 130 -18.11 -10.86 8.05
C THR A 130 -16.74 -10.21 8.15
N TYR A 131 -16.04 -10.11 7.03
CA TYR A 131 -14.76 -9.38 7.00
C TYR A 131 -14.99 -7.87 7.04
N ARG A 132 -14.17 -7.19 7.85
CA ARG A 132 -14.00 -5.75 7.76
C ARG A 132 -12.63 -5.45 7.18
N TRP A 133 -12.63 -4.83 6.01
CA TRP A 133 -11.39 -4.47 5.32
C TRP A 133 -10.81 -3.19 5.91
N SER A 134 -9.51 -3.20 6.11
CA SER A 134 -8.74 -2.03 6.51
C SER A 134 -7.43 -2.03 5.74
N LEU A 135 -6.87 -0.85 5.55
CA LEU A 135 -5.61 -0.71 4.85
C LEU A 135 -4.45 -0.95 5.79
N MET A 136 -3.70 -2.02 5.53
CA MET A 136 -2.48 -2.31 6.28
C MET A 136 -1.29 -1.48 5.77
N GLN A 137 -1.20 -1.31 4.45
CA GLN A 137 -0.14 -0.55 3.79
C GLN A 137 -0.71 0.05 2.49
N VAL A 138 -0.44 1.34 2.27
CA VAL A 138 -0.74 2.05 1.03
C VAL A 138 0.53 2.75 0.59
N GLU A 139 0.86 2.63 -0.69
CA GLU A 139 1.95 3.34 -1.32
C GLU A 139 1.36 4.33 -2.32
N CYS A 140 1.49 5.62 -2.03
CA CYS A 140 1.16 6.71 -2.94
C CYS A 140 2.45 7.43 -3.33
N SER A 141 2.59 7.81 -4.60
CA SER A 141 3.69 8.67 -5.03
C SER A 141 3.19 9.86 -5.84
N THR A 142 3.97 10.94 -5.78
CA THR A 142 3.86 12.08 -6.68
C THR A 142 4.99 11.95 -7.67
N ASP A 143 4.65 11.72 -8.93
CA ASP A 143 5.63 11.41 -9.95
C ASP A 143 5.86 12.59 -10.88
N VAL A 144 7.13 12.81 -11.21
CA VAL A 144 7.57 13.87 -12.12
C VAL A 144 8.19 13.23 -13.35
N ALA A 145 7.53 13.38 -14.50
CA ALA A 145 8.02 12.88 -15.77
C ALA A 145 8.89 13.93 -16.48
N PHE A 146 10.07 13.51 -16.95
CA PHE A 146 10.99 14.37 -17.70
C PHE A 146 10.99 14.01 -19.18
N ARG A 147 11.03 15.03 -20.05
CA ARG A 147 11.04 14.86 -21.52
C ARG A 147 12.35 14.28 -22.05
N SER A 148 13.46 14.51 -21.36
CA SER A 148 14.76 13.99 -21.75
C SER A 148 15.64 13.70 -20.54
N GLU A 149 16.53 12.72 -20.70
CA GLU A 149 17.53 12.36 -19.69
C GLU A 149 18.52 13.52 -19.44
N ALA A 150 18.82 14.31 -20.47
CA ALA A 150 19.71 15.46 -20.37
C ALA A 150 19.18 16.54 -19.41
N ILE A 151 17.85 16.72 -19.36
CA ILE A 151 17.20 17.63 -18.41
C ILE A 151 17.04 16.96 -17.04
N MET A 152 16.69 15.66 -17.03
CA MET A 152 16.49 14.89 -15.81
C MET A 152 17.75 14.90 -14.92
N LYS A 153 18.93 14.60 -15.46
CA LYS A 153 20.17 14.42 -14.67
C LYS A 153 20.57 15.62 -13.79
N PRO A 154 20.67 16.86 -14.32
CA PRO A 154 21.03 18.01 -13.49
C PRO A 154 19.95 18.36 -12.47
N LEU A 155 18.67 18.31 -12.86
CA LEU A 155 17.54 18.55 -11.95
C LEU A 155 17.47 17.48 -10.86
N TYR A 156 17.72 16.22 -11.19
CA TYR A 156 17.81 15.12 -10.23
C TYR A 156 18.84 15.39 -9.14
N ASN A 157 20.05 15.81 -9.51
CA ASN A 157 21.10 16.10 -8.54
C ASN A 157 20.72 17.30 -7.66
N ALA A 158 20.16 18.35 -8.26
CA ALA A 158 19.74 19.54 -7.54
C ALA A 158 18.59 19.24 -6.56
N ILE A 159 17.52 18.59 -7.03
CA ILE A 159 16.36 18.23 -6.20
C ILE A 159 16.75 17.25 -5.11
N SER A 160 17.58 16.25 -5.40
CA SER A 160 18.02 15.28 -4.38
C SER A 160 18.87 15.96 -3.30
N ARG A 161 19.78 16.84 -3.70
CA ARG A 161 20.61 17.61 -2.75
C ARG A 161 19.75 18.53 -1.90
N GLU A 162 18.84 19.28 -2.53
CA GLU A 162 17.95 20.20 -1.82
C GLU A 162 16.98 19.46 -0.89
N ALA A 163 16.45 18.32 -1.32
CA ALA A 163 15.59 17.48 -0.48
C ALA A 163 16.32 17.01 0.78
N ILE A 164 17.60 16.63 0.68
CA ILE A 164 18.41 16.24 1.85
C ILE A 164 18.63 17.42 2.79
N LEU A 165 18.88 18.62 2.26
CA LEU A 165 19.24 19.79 3.07
C LEU A 165 18.03 20.48 3.70
N SER A 166 16.89 20.48 3.00
CA SER A 166 15.74 21.34 3.32
C SER A 166 14.51 20.57 3.81
N VAL A 167 14.38 19.28 3.48
CA VAL A 167 13.27 18.45 3.98
C VAL A 167 13.62 17.93 5.37
N LYS A 168 13.15 18.65 6.39
CA LYS A 168 13.17 18.21 7.78
C LYS A 168 12.02 17.23 8.02
N VAL A 169 12.16 16.41 9.05
CA VAL A 169 11.11 15.45 9.45
C VAL A 169 9.79 16.17 9.76
N GLU A 170 9.85 17.39 10.31
CA GLU A 170 8.67 18.24 10.56
C GLU A 170 7.86 18.54 9.30
N HIS A 171 8.52 18.78 8.15
CA HIS A 171 7.85 19.01 6.87
C HIS A 171 7.12 17.74 6.39
N VAL A 172 7.70 16.57 6.66
CA VAL A 172 7.12 15.26 6.34
C VAL A 172 5.89 14.97 7.22
N MET A 173 5.90 15.42 8.47
CA MET A 173 4.78 15.25 9.41
C MET A 173 3.53 16.00 8.94
N ASN A 174 3.70 17.24 8.47
CA ASN A 174 2.60 18.03 7.91
C ASN A 174 1.96 17.35 6.68
N LEU A 175 2.77 16.66 5.87
CA LEU A 175 2.30 15.93 4.69
C LEU A 175 1.53 14.65 5.05
N LEU A 176 1.96 13.92 6.09
CA LEU A 176 1.39 12.61 6.46
C LEU A 176 0.19 12.69 7.42
N VAL A 177 0.14 13.70 8.30
CA VAL A 177 -0.78 13.72 9.45
C VAL A 177 -1.72 14.94 9.45
N GLY A 178 -1.45 15.96 8.64
CA GLY A 178 -2.08 17.28 8.82
C GLY A 178 -1.52 18.00 10.06
N GLN A 179 -1.97 19.24 10.31
CA GLN A 179 -1.41 20.12 11.34
C GLN A 179 -1.22 19.43 12.71
N MET A 180 -0.14 19.80 13.39
CA MET A 180 0.33 19.20 14.63
C MET A 180 -0.77 19.01 15.68
N SER A 181 -1.17 17.75 15.90
CA SER A 181 -1.63 17.32 17.21
C SER A 181 -0.40 17.19 18.10
N THR A 182 -0.39 17.94 19.20
CA THR A 182 0.71 18.05 20.20
C THR A 182 1.03 16.76 20.95
N GLN A 183 0.52 15.60 20.52
CA GLN A 183 0.59 14.32 21.23
C GLN A 183 1.50 13.27 20.57
N LEU A 184 2.20 13.59 19.48
CA LEU A 184 3.06 12.63 18.76
C LEU A 184 4.49 12.59 19.31
N THR A 185 4.69 11.86 20.40
CA THR A 185 6.01 11.42 20.88
C THR A 185 6.46 10.16 20.12
N GLN A 186 6.75 10.26 18.82
CA GLN A 186 7.27 9.14 18.02
C GLN A 186 8.71 9.41 17.58
N GLU A 187 9.54 8.36 17.53
CA GLU A 187 10.93 8.43 17.07
C GLU A 187 10.99 8.91 15.60
N LEU A 188 11.85 9.92 15.38
CA LEU A 188 12.10 10.55 14.10
C LEU A 188 13.44 10.02 13.56
N ASP A 189 13.43 9.47 12.35
CA ASP A 189 14.64 8.97 11.69
C ASP A 189 14.66 9.35 10.21
N GLY A 190 15.83 9.77 9.72
CA GLY A 190 16.06 10.18 8.34
C GLY A 190 17.25 9.42 7.77
N ARG A 191 17.03 8.63 6.71
CA ARG A 191 18.08 7.80 6.10
C ARG A 191 18.20 8.07 4.61
N LEU A 192 19.43 8.39 4.19
CA LEU A 192 19.84 8.39 2.79
C LEU A 192 20.35 6.98 2.42
N SER A 193 19.94 6.48 1.26
CA SER A 193 20.47 5.20 0.74
C SER A 193 20.74 5.32 -0.76
N PRO A 194 22.03 5.40 -1.17
CA PRO A 194 22.38 5.27 -2.58
C PRO A 194 22.05 3.85 -3.06
N ARG A 195 21.41 3.71 -4.22
CA ARG A 195 21.11 2.43 -4.87
C ARG A 195 21.73 2.41 -6.27
N ILE A 196 22.00 1.22 -6.79
CA ILE A 196 22.54 1.02 -8.15
C ILE A 196 21.65 1.72 -9.21
N ASP A 197 20.34 1.73 -8.97
CA ASP A 197 19.32 2.28 -9.89
C ASP A 197 18.86 3.71 -9.54
N GLY A 198 19.44 4.41 -8.55
CA GLY A 198 19.01 5.77 -8.18
C GLY A 198 19.29 6.17 -6.72
N THR A 199 18.72 7.30 -6.28
CA THR A 199 18.80 7.75 -4.88
C THR A 199 17.44 7.63 -4.21
N CYS A 200 17.42 7.05 -3.01
CA CYS A 200 16.26 6.97 -2.15
C CYS A 200 16.55 7.75 -0.85
N ILE A 201 15.74 8.77 -0.59
CA ILE A 201 15.69 9.48 0.69
C ILE A 201 14.46 8.98 1.41
N LYS A 202 14.63 8.37 2.59
CA LYS A 202 13.52 7.86 3.39
C LYS A 202 13.49 8.57 4.74
N HIS A 203 12.39 9.25 5.01
CA HIS A 203 12.08 9.78 6.35
C HIS A 203 11.04 8.87 7.00
N ARG A 204 11.23 8.51 8.27
CA ARG A 204 10.32 7.67 9.03
C ARG A 204 9.73 8.42 10.21
N LEU A 205 8.46 8.13 10.47
CA LEU A 205 7.73 8.50 11.69
C LEU A 205 7.00 7.25 12.17
N GLY A 206 7.57 6.57 13.17
CA GLY A 206 7.05 5.27 13.62
C GLY A 206 6.99 4.24 12.48
N LYS A 207 5.78 3.76 12.16
CA LYS A 207 5.54 2.82 11.05
C LYS A 207 5.34 3.50 9.69
N ASN A 208 5.12 4.81 9.67
CA ASN A 208 4.90 5.56 8.45
C ASN A 208 6.23 6.02 7.87
N SER A 209 6.29 6.16 6.55
CA SER A 209 7.47 6.72 5.92
C SER A 209 7.12 7.47 4.64
N VAL A 210 7.78 8.60 4.42
CA VAL A 210 7.85 9.23 3.11
C VAL A 210 9.16 8.86 2.47
N MET A 211 9.06 8.45 1.21
CA MET A 211 10.18 8.05 0.40
C MET A 211 10.23 8.93 -0.84
N CYS A 212 11.30 9.71 -0.98
CA CYS A 212 11.63 10.32 -2.25
C CYS A 212 12.58 9.37 -2.98
N CYS A 213 12.03 8.65 -3.95
CA CYS A 213 12.80 7.81 -4.86
C CYS A 213 12.93 8.51 -6.19
N VAL A 214 14.16 8.71 -6.65
CA VAL A 214 14.40 9.07 -8.04
C VAL A 214 15.22 7.97 -8.69
N SER A 215 14.58 7.27 -9.64
CA SER A 215 15.11 6.10 -10.33
C SER A 215 15.71 6.50 -11.68
N ARG A 216 16.84 5.89 -12.06
CA ARG A 216 17.42 5.90 -13.41
C ARG A 216 16.67 4.99 -14.38
N ARG A 217 15.75 4.14 -13.90
CA ARG A 217 14.83 3.45 -14.80
C ARG A 217 13.94 4.50 -15.46
N ARG A 218 13.75 4.37 -16.79
CA ARG A 218 12.86 5.22 -17.60
C ARG A 218 11.57 5.53 -16.82
N PRO A 219 11.09 6.78 -16.90
CA PRO A 219 10.28 7.46 -15.88
C PRO A 219 9.23 6.51 -15.31
N THR A 220 9.23 6.25 -14.02
CA THR A 220 8.17 5.45 -13.40
C THR A 220 7.10 6.39 -12.87
N MET A 221 5.82 6.09 -13.10
CA MET A 221 4.71 6.89 -12.60
C MET A 221 3.71 6.05 -11.80
N CYS A 222 3.25 6.64 -10.69
CA CYS A 222 2.00 6.35 -10.01
C CYS A 222 1.01 7.48 -10.26
N PRO A 223 -0.20 7.20 -10.73
CA PRO A 223 -1.28 8.17 -10.68
C PRO A 223 -1.55 8.52 -9.21
N PHE A 224 -1.84 9.78 -8.93
CA PHE A 224 -2.17 10.21 -7.58
C PHE A 224 -3.47 9.51 -7.16
N LEU A 225 -3.37 8.54 -6.26
CA LEU A 225 -4.50 8.07 -5.46
C LEU A 225 -4.46 8.89 -4.17
N PRO A 226 -5.34 9.90 -4.01
CA PRO A 226 -5.34 10.73 -2.82
C PRO A 226 -5.47 9.85 -1.57
N ILE A 227 -4.54 10.00 -0.62
CA ILE A 227 -4.62 9.34 0.69
C ILE A 227 -5.99 9.61 1.34
N SER A 228 -6.57 10.78 1.08
CA SER A 228 -7.90 11.19 1.56
C SER A 228 -9.06 10.29 1.07
N LYS A 229 -8.98 9.69 -0.12
CA LYS A 229 -10.01 8.75 -0.61
C LYS A 229 -10.07 7.45 0.18
N PHE A 230 -8.94 7.09 0.78
CA PHE A 230 -8.75 5.85 1.52
C PHE A 230 -8.86 6.05 3.05
N GLN A 231 -8.75 7.29 3.54
CA GLN A 231 -8.83 7.61 4.97
C GLN A 231 -10.27 7.72 5.51
N SER A 232 -11.28 8.06 4.70
CA SER A 232 -12.66 8.23 5.18
C SER A 232 -13.52 6.97 5.11
N ASN A 233 -13.33 6.10 4.11
CA ASN A 233 -14.26 5.01 3.80
C ASN A 233 -13.74 3.59 4.08
N LEU A 234 -12.46 3.43 4.49
CA LEU A 234 -11.84 2.12 4.83
C LEU A 234 -11.47 1.98 6.32
N LEU A 235 -11.84 2.96 7.14
CA LEU A 235 -11.57 3.00 8.58
C LEU A 235 -12.84 2.90 9.46
N THR A 236 -14.03 2.84 8.86
CA THR A 236 -15.21 2.39 9.59
C THR A 236 -15.21 0.89 9.71
#